data_AF-A0A840CSA0-F1
#
_entry.id   AF-A0A840CSA0-F1
#
_cell.length_a   1.000
_cell.length_b   1.000
_cell.length_c   1.000
_cell.angle_alpha   90.00
_cell.angle_beta   90.00
_cell.angle_gamma   90.00
#
_symmetry.space_group_name_H-M   'P 1'
#
loop_
_entity.id
_entity.type
_entity.pdbx_description
1 polymer ?
#
loop_
_entity_poly.entity_id
_entity_poly.type
_entity_poly.pdbx_seq_one_letter_code
_entity_poly.pdbx_strand_id
1 'polypeptide(L)'
;MEGYKKYRTIHRIAYIVFFFYLLLLAMSDINFGLKNGEMPYHIIVPFIIYCVIAASAEILIRKEIKEKNDKKENEIKYTKLSGI
;
A
#
# COMPACT_ATOMS: atom_id res chain seq x y z
N MET A 1 -16.69 -2.92 -9.88
CA MET A 1 -15.24 -3.15 -9.77
C MET A 1 -14.62 -1.91 -9.06
N GLU A 2 -15.02 -1.62 -7.82
CA GLU A 2 -14.72 -0.30 -7.19
C GLU A 2 -13.90 -0.40 -5.89
N GLY A 3 -14.01 -1.50 -5.14
CA GLY A 3 -13.25 -1.69 -3.88
C GLY A 3 -11.73 -1.60 -4.04
N TYR A 4 -11.18 -2.17 -5.11
CA TYR A 4 -9.73 -2.13 -5.40
C TYR A 4 -9.18 -0.71 -5.65
N LYS A 5 -10.03 0.24 -6.08
CA LYS A 5 -9.58 1.61 -6.32
C LYS A 5 -9.13 2.24 -5.02
N LYS A 6 -9.79 1.95 -3.90
CA LYS A 6 -9.49 2.56 -2.60
C LYS A 6 -8.10 2.18 -2.10
N TYR A 7 -7.74 0.89 -2.11
CA TYR A 7 -6.41 0.42 -1.68
C TYR A 7 -5.30 0.86 -2.64
N ARG A 8 -5.58 0.85 -3.94
CA ARG A 8 -4.64 1.37 -4.95
C ARG A 8 -4.39 2.87 -4.77
N THR A 9 -5.42 3.63 -4.42
CA THR A 9 -5.31 5.06 -4.09
C THR A 9 -4.48 5.29 -2.83
N ILE A 10 -4.69 4.51 -1.77
CA ILE A 10 -3.88 4.59 -0.54
C ILE A 10 -2.40 4.31 -0.85
N HIS A 11 -2.11 3.26 -1.61
CA HIS A 11 -0.73 2.94 -2.03
C HIS A 11 -0.10 4.09 -2.84
N ARG A 12 -0.86 4.70 -3.74
CA ARG A 12 -0.40 5.81 -4.60
C ARG A 12 -0.13 7.07 -3.79
N ILE A 13 -0.99 7.39 -2.83
CA ILE A 13 -0.81 8.54 -1.91
C ILE A 13 0.42 8.30 -1.01
N ALA A 14 0.57 7.11 -0.43
CA ALA A 14 1.72 6.77 0.39
C ALA A 14 3.04 6.91 -0.38
N TYR A 15 3.07 6.46 -1.64
CA TYR A 15 4.21 6.66 -2.53
C TYR A 15 4.51 8.13 -2.80
N ILE A 16 3.48 8.93 -3.12
CA ILE A 16 3.64 10.37 -3.38
C ILE A 16 4.19 11.08 -2.15
N VAL A 17 3.67 10.79 -0.95
CA VAL A 17 4.14 11.38 0.31
C VAL A 17 5.57 10.97 0.61
N PHE A 18 5.93 9.70 0.43
CA PHE A 18 7.30 9.22 0.60
C PHE A 18 8.27 9.91 -0.38
N PHE A 19 7.87 10.04 -1.65
CA PHE A 19 8.68 10.71 -2.66
C PHE A 19 8.86 12.20 -2.37
N PHE A 20 7.80 12.90 -1.94
CA PHE A 20 7.89 14.29 -1.51
C PHE A 20 8.79 14.46 -0.28
N TYR A 21 8.75 13.53 0.67
CA TYR A 21 9.65 13.52 1.82
C TYR A 21 11.11 13.42 1.39
N LEU A 22 11.43 12.50 0.46
CA LEU A 22 12.78 12.39 -0.10
C LEU A 22 13.21 13.65 -0.87
N LEU A 23 12.30 14.28 -1.61
CA LEU A 23 12.54 15.54 -2.31
C LEU A 23 12.87 16.68 -1.35
N LEU A 24 12.10 16.82 -0.27
CA LEU A 24 12.35 17.81 0.77
C LEU A 24 13.68 17.54 1.49
N LEU A 25 14.03 16.27 1.72
CA LEU A 25 15.30 15.88 2.30
C LEU A 25 16.48 16.20 1.37
N ALA A 26 16.32 15.99 0.05
CA ALA A 26 17.35 16.25 -0.95
C ALA A 26 17.54 17.74 -1.27
N MET A 27 16.47 18.53 -1.21
CA MET A 27 16.51 19.99 -1.39
C MET A 27 16.96 20.74 -0.13
N SER A 28 16.95 20.06 1.01
CA SER A 28 17.39 20.61 2.29
C SER A 28 18.92 20.61 2.39
N ASP A 29 19.54 21.78 2.45
CA ASP A 29 20.88 21.99 3.06
C ASP A 29 20.84 21.81 4.60
N ILE A 30 19.85 21.08 5.11
CA ILE A 30 19.57 20.98 6.54
C ILE A 30 20.53 19.97 7.14
N ASN A 31 21.63 20.48 7.70
CA ASN A 31 22.19 19.90 8.90
C ASN A 31 21.09 19.94 9.97
N PHE A 32 20.33 18.85 10.11
CA PHE A 32 19.19 18.68 11.04
C PHE A 32 19.62 18.73 12.53
N GLY A 33 20.73 19.41 12.85
CA GLY A 33 21.47 19.22 14.10
C GLY A 33 22.07 17.81 14.23
N LEU A 34 22.07 17.03 13.14
CA LEU A 34 22.47 15.63 13.14
C LEU A 34 23.96 15.53 13.39
N LYS A 35 24.33 14.79 14.45
CA LYS A 35 25.69 14.32 14.61
C LYS A 35 26.01 13.41 13.42
N ASN A 36 27.22 13.56 12.86
CA ASN A 36 27.71 12.75 11.74
C ASN A 36 27.38 11.26 11.96
N GLY A 37 26.49 10.69 11.14
CA GLY A 37 26.08 9.28 11.20
C GLY A 37 24.57 9.01 11.26
N GLU A 38 23.74 10.01 11.55
CA GLU A 38 22.28 9.82 11.71
C GLU A 38 21.46 10.00 10.42
N MET A 39 22.08 10.57 9.36
CA MET A 39 21.47 10.80 8.05
C MET A 39 20.84 9.53 7.39
N PRO A 40 21.45 8.32 7.49
CA PRO A 40 20.85 7.11 6.94
C PRO A 40 19.51 6.76 7.60
N TYR A 41 19.34 7.03 8.89
CA TYR A 41 18.09 6.71 9.61
C TYR A 41 16.92 7.53 9.10
N HIS A 42 17.15 8.79 8.68
CA HIS A 42 16.11 9.63 8.09
C HIS A 42 15.61 9.13 6.73
N ILE A 43 16.37 8.27 6.05
CA ILE A 43 15.94 7.65 4.79
C ILE A 43 15.31 6.28 5.09
N ILE A 44 15.98 5.49 5.93
CA ILE A 44 15.58 4.10 6.22
C ILE A 44 14.23 4.04 6.95
N VAL A 45 13.99 4.89 7.95
CA VAL A 45 12.74 4.87 8.73
C VAL A 45 11.51 5.12 7.85
N PRO A 46 11.42 6.21 7.07
CA PRO A 46 10.27 6.43 6.20
C PRO A 46 10.17 5.40 5.07
N PHE A 47 11.29 4.82 4.62
CA PHE A 47 11.27 3.73 3.64
C PHE A 47 10.65 2.46 4.21
N ILE A 48 11.02 2.06 5.43
CA ILE A 48 10.41 0.91 6.11
C ILE A 48 8.91 1.15 6.32
N ILE A 49 8.51 2.36 6.74
CA ILE A 49 7.09 2.72 6.88
C ILE A 49 6.35 2.57 5.54
N TYR A 50 6.93 3.05 4.44
CA TYR A 50 6.37 2.88 3.11
C TYR A 50 6.22 1.39 2.74
N CYS A 51 7.24 0.56 2.98
CA CYS A 51 7.18 -0.87 2.70
C CYS A 51 6.07 -1.58 3.48
N VAL A 52 5.88 -1.24 4.77
CA VAL A 52 4.81 -1.83 5.60
C VAL A 52 3.42 -1.45 5.05
N ILE A 53 3.23 -0.18 4.66
CA ILE A 53 1.97 0.29 4.07
C ILE A 53 1.71 -0.42 2.73
N ALA A 54 2.74 -0.54 1.88
CA ALA A 54 2.64 -1.19 0.59
C ALA A 54 2.29 -2.68 0.72
N ALA A 55 3.00 -3.42 1.58
CA ALA A 55 2.73 -4.83 1.85
C ALA A 55 1.32 -5.03 2.43
N SER A 56 0.90 -4.18 3.37
CA SER A 56 -0.44 -4.25 3.96
C SER A 56 -1.53 -4.02 2.91
N ALA A 57 -1.36 -3.02 2.04
CA ALA A 57 -2.28 -2.74 0.95
C ALA A 57 -2.36 -3.91 -0.05
N GLU A 58 -1.23 -4.54 -0.37
CA GLU A 58 -1.20 -5.68 -1.28
C GLU A 58 -1.91 -6.91 -0.70
N ILE A 59 -1.70 -7.20 0.59
CA ILE A 59 -2.38 -8.29 1.31
C ILE A 59 -3.90 -8.06 1.29
N LEU A 60 -4.34 -6.83 1.58
CA LEU A 60 -5.76 -6.46 1.57
C LEU A 60 -6.38 -6.65 0.17
N ILE A 61 -5.68 -6.22 -0.89
CA ILE A 61 -6.13 -6.41 -2.27
C ILE A 61 -6.25 -7.90 -2.61
N ARG A 62 -5.24 -8.71 -2.27
CA ARG A 62 -5.25 -10.16 -2.53
C ARG A 62 -6.41 -10.84 -1.80
N LYS A 63 -6.67 -10.47 -0.55
CA LYS A 63 -7.78 -11.01 0.24
C LYS A 63 -9.14 -10.66 -0.38
N GLU A 64 -9.33 -9.40 -0.79
CA GLU A 64 -10.59 -8.95 -1.39
C GLU A 64 -10.85 -9.59 -2.77
N ILE A 65 -9.79 -9.82 -3.57
CA ILE A 65 -9.90 -10.57 -4.85
C ILE A 65 -10.32 -12.02 -4.58
N LYS A 66 -9.72 -12.67 -3.57
CA LYS A 66 -10.05 -14.04 -3.21
C LYS A 66 -11.51 -14.17 -2.74
N GLU A 67 -11.95 -13.31 -1.82
CA GLU A 67 -13.35 -13.29 -1.36
C GLU A 67 -14.35 -13.04 -2.50
N LYS A 68 -14.01 -12.17 -3.46
CA LYS A 68 -14.87 -11.97 -4.63
C LYS A 68 -14.97 -13.19 -5.51
N ASN A 69 -13.86 -13.88 -5.76
CA ASN A 69 -13.85 -15.09 -6.57
C ASN A 69 -14.62 -16.22 -5.87
N ASP A 70 -14.40 -16.42 -4.57
CA ASP A 70 -15.13 -17.42 -3.77
C ASP A 70 -16.64 -17.12 -3.75
N LYS A 71 -17.03 -15.85 -3.64
CA LYS A 71 -18.45 -15.45 -3.69
C LYS A 71 -19.08 -15.73 -5.06
N LYS A 72 -18.35 -15.43 -6.15
CA LYS A 72 -18.80 -15.69 -7.53
C LYS A 72 -18.93 -17.19 -7.80
N GLU A 73 -18.00 -18.00 -7.32
CA GLU A 73 -18.02 -19.45 -7.44
C GLU A 73 -19.21 -20.06 -6.68
N ASN A 74 -19.47 -19.57 -5.47
CA ASN A 74 -20.63 -19.98 -4.69
C ASN A 74 -21.94 -19.59 -5.37
N GLU A 75 -22.09 -18.36 -5.88
CA GLU A 75 -23.28 -17.94 -6.64
C GLU A 75 -23.52 -18.85 -7.86
N ILE A 76 -22.48 -19.17 -8.63
CA ILE A 76 -22.57 -20.10 -9.77
C ILE A 76 -23.01 -21.51 -9.31
N LYS A 77 -22.48 -21.98 -8.18
CA LYS A 77 -22.82 -23.29 -7.60
C LYS A 77 -24.27 -23.36 -7.12
N TYR A 78 -24.75 -22.32 -6.44
CA TYR A 78 -26.15 -22.22 -6.02
C TYR A 78 -27.09 -22.12 -7.23
N THR A 79 -26.73 -21.34 -8.26
CA THR A 79 -27.55 -21.22 -9.48
C THR A 79 -27.66 -22.55 -10.23
N LYS A 80 -26.60 -23.38 -10.21
CA LYS A 80 -26.61 -24.76 -10.74
C LYS A 80 -27.43 -25.74 -9.90
N LEU A 81 -27.46 -25.55 -8.58
CA LEU A 81 -28.21 -26.41 -7.64
C LEU A 81 -29.70 -26.02 -7.54
N SER A 82 -30.04 -24.79 -7.90
CA SER A 82 -31.42 -24.27 -7.89
C SER A 82 -32.13 -24.34 -9.25
N GLY A 83 -31.53 -24.97 -10.28
CA GLY A 83 -32.23 -25.30 -11.53
C GLY A 83 -33.30 -26.38 -11.28
N ILE A 84 -34.45 -26.41 -11.97
CA ILE A 84 -34.63 -26.30 -13.43
C ILE A 84 -33.63 -27.17 -14.17
#